data_AF-A0A8S0YPX1-F1
#
_entry.id   AF-A0A8S0YPX1-F1
#
_cell.length_a   1.000
_cell.length_b   1.000
_cell.length_c   1.000
_cell.angle_alpha   90.00
_cell.angle_beta   90.00
_cell.angle_gamma   90.00
#
_symmetry.space_group_name_H-M   'P 1'
#
loop_
_entity.id
_entity.type
_entity.pdbx_description
1 polymer ?
#
loop_
_entity_poly.entity_id
_entity_poly.type
_entity_poly.pdbx_seq_one_letter_code
_entity_poly.pdbx_strand_id
1 'polypeptide(L)'
;MDLALPSENMHNQEHETFLPQEENGIEEITPIDYQLMHYGNPVFDFLYLMYCSTDRKFRKDNLINLKELYYETLRTFLKYFQLDVNVVYPREDYDRVFDEKLDFGLMIAIYLLPFLLSSGKQVPDAMQKEVHLSLNNTFKDHIQEVIEEFVEYGLI
;
A
#
# COMPACT_ATOMS: atom_id res chain seq x y z
N MET A 1 -26.80 -24.76 -0.23
CA MET A 1 -25.73 -25.61 0.35
C MET A 1 -24.97 -24.70 1.28
N ASP A 2 -25.31 -24.81 2.57
CA ASP A 2 -24.88 -23.90 3.62
C ASP A 2 -23.37 -24.00 3.83
N LEU A 3 -22.67 -22.88 3.60
CA LEU A 3 -21.32 -22.67 4.10
C LEU A 3 -21.45 -22.03 5.49
N ALA A 4 -21.89 -22.83 6.46
CA ALA A 4 -21.75 -22.47 7.87
C ALA A 4 -20.28 -22.71 8.25
N LEU A 5 -19.56 -21.62 8.56
CA LEU A 5 -18.24 -21.70 9.18
C LEU A 5 -18.36 -22.41 10.54
N PRO A 6 -17.44 -23.32 10.90
CA PRO A 6 -17.50 -24.02 12.19
C PRO A 6 -17.34 -23.00 13.32
N SER A 7 -18.26 -23.04 14.28
CA SER A 7 -18.37 -22.11 15.42
C SER A 7 -17.37 -22.36 16.55
N GLU A 8 -16.21 -22.96 16.27
CA GLU A 8 -15.20 -23.29 17.27
C GLU A 8 -13.83 -22.81 16.78
N ASN A 9 -13.59 -21.50 16.81
CA ASN A 9 -12.27 -20.86 16.98
C ASN A 9 -12.39 -19.33 17.09
N MET A 10 -13.43 -18.85 17.76
CA MET A 10 -13.80 -17.42 17.80
C MET A 10 -12.97 -16.57 18.78
N HIS A 11 -11.79 -17.04 19.22
CA HIS A 11 -11.02 -16.33 20.26
C HIS A 11 -9.59 -15.94 19.93
N ASN A 12 -9.02 -16.34 18.78
CA ASN A 12 -7.69 -15.90 18.36
C ASN A 12 -7.66 -15.56 16.85
N GLN A 13 -8.56 -14.69 16.39
CA GLN A 13 -8.38 -14.05 15.09
C GLN A 13 -7.53 -12.80 15.30
N GLU A 14 -6.22 -12.99 15.38
CA GLU A 14 -5.30 -11.89 15.07
C GLU A 14 -5.52 -11.51 13.59
N HIS A 15 -5.38 -10.22 13.28
CA HIS A 15 -5.65 -9.63 11.97
C HIS A 15 -4.73 -10.22 10.89
N GLU A 16 -5.07 -11.38 10.35
CA GLU A 16 -4.28 -12.06 9.33
C GLU A 16 -4.61 -11.48 7.94
N THR A 17 -3.64 -10.81 7.32
CA THR A 17 -3.72 -10.38 5.90
C THR A 17 -3.79 -11.58 4.95
N PHE A 18 -3.31 -12.74 5.41
CA PHE A 18 -3.16 -13.97 4.65
C PHE A 18 -3.68 -15.15 5.46
N LEU A 19 -4.63 -15.91 4.91
CA LEU A 19 -5.04 -17.18 5.51
C LEU A 19 -4.23 -18.32 4.89
N PRO A 20 -3.43 -19.07 5.67
CA PRO A 20 -2.84 -20.31 5.22
C PRO A 20 -3.92 -21.39 5.14
N GLN A 21 -4.03 -22.05 3.98
CA GLN A 21 -4.82 -23.26 3.82
C GLN A 21 -3.88 -24.44 3.57
N GLU A 22 -4.00 -25.48 4.39
CA GLU A 22 -3.32 -26.74 4.14
C GLU A 22 -4.24 -27.70 3.36
N GLU A 23 -4.04 -27.81 2.05
CA GLU A 23 -4.52 -28.94 1.26
C GLU A 23 -3.32 -29.77 0.80
N ASN A 24 -3.29 -31.06 1.16
CA ASN A 24 -2.27 -32.02 0.72
C ASN A 24 -0.79 -31.64 0.98
N GLY A 25 -0.51 -30.80 1.97
CA GLY A 25 0.85 -30.38 2.32
C GLY A 25 1.41 -29.25 1.43
N ILE A 26 0.56 -28.59 0.65
CA ILE A 26 0.87 -27.32 -0.01
C ILE A 26 0.23 -26.20 0.81
N GLU A 27 1.04 -25.23 1.24
CA GLU A 27 0.54 -23.99 1.85
C GLU A 27 -0.01 -23.10 0.73
N GLU A 28 -1.33 -23.04 0.59
CA GLU A 28 -1.98 -22.03 -0.24
C GLU A 28 -2.23 -20.77 0.60
N ILE A 29 -1.69 -19.64 0.16
CA ILE A 29 -1.90 -18.33 0.82
C ILE A 29 -3.03 -17.60 0.10
N THR A 30 -4.13 -17.36 0.81
CA THR A 30 -5.23 -16.52 0.32
C THR A 30 -5.17 -15.14 0.97
N PRO A 31 -4.98 -14.04 0.19
CA PRO A 31 -5.12 -12.69 0.73
C PRO A 31 -6.60 -12.43 1.08
N ILE A 32 -6.87 -11.94 2.29
CA ILE A 32 -8.24 -11.69 2.77
C ILE A 32 -8.52 -10.23 3.15
N ASP A 33 -7.47 -9.43 3.34
CA ASP A 33 -7.61 -8.03 3.71
C ASP A 33 -7.68 -7.14 2.46
N TYR A 34 -8.91 -6.74 2.12
CA TYR A 34 -9.22 -5.88 0.98
C TYR A 34 -9.69 -4.48 1.40
N GLN A 35 -9.45 -4.06 2.65
CA GLN A 35 -10.00 -2.81 3.19
C GLN A 35 -9.54 -1.55 2.44
N LEU A 36 -8.41 -1.61 1.73
CA LEU A 36 -7.86 -0.52 0.94
C LEU A 36 -7.96 -0.76 -0.58
N MET A 37 -8.57 -1.87 -1.02
CA MET A 37 -8.82 -2.10 -2.44
C MET A 37 -9.83 -1.08 -2.96
N HIS A 38 -9.45 -0.38 -4.01
CA HIS A 38 -10.35 0.53 -4.70
C HIS A 38 -10.08 0.49 -6.21
N TYR A 39 -11.11 0.77 -7.01
CA TYR A 39 -10.92 0.97 -8.45
C TYR A 39 -10.33 2.36 -8.68
N GLY A 40 -9.11 2.42 -9.19
CA GLY A 40 -8.37 3.68 -9.28
C GLY A 40 -7.28 3.65 -10.34
N ASN A 41 -6.58 4.78 -10.42
CA ASN A 41 -5.40 4.86 -11.27
C ASN A 41 -4.24 4.09 -10.60
N PRO A 42 -3.53 3.20 -11.32
CA PRO A 42 -2.48 2.36 -10.75
C PRO A 42 -1.28 3.16 -10.20
N VAL A 43 -1.14 4.44 -10.55
CA VAL A 43 -0.17 5.35 -9.91
C VAL A 43 -0.42 5.51 -8.42
N PHE A 44 -1.69 5.52 -7.97
CA PHE A 44 -2.00 5.65 -6.55
C PHE A 44 -1.52 4.45 -5.75
N ASP A 45 -1.69 3.24 -6.29
CA ASP A 45 -1.18 2.01 -5.70
C ASP A 45 0.36 2.02 -5.61
N PHE A 46 1.02 2.51 -6.66
CA PHE A 46 2.48 2.66 -6.68
C PHE A 46 2.95 3.66 -5.63
N LEU A 47 2.36 4.86 -5.58
CA LEU A 47 2.73 5.91 -4.61
C LEU A 47 2.45 5.46 -3.16
N TYR A 48 1.33 4.76 -2.92
CA TYR A 48 1.03 4.12 -1.66
C TYR A 48 2.18 3.20 -1.24
N LEU A 49 2.57 2.26 -2.11
CA LEU A 49 3.62 1.29 -1.82
C LEU A 49 4.95 1.98 -1.52
N MET A 50 5.32 3.00 -2.31
CA MET A 50 6.58 3.70 -2.13
C MET A 50 6.63 4.50 -0.83
N TYR A 51 5.58 5.27 -0.51
CA TYR A 51 5.62 6.17 0.65
C TYR A 51 5.20 5.53 1.97
N CYS A 52 4.55 4.36 1.95
CA CYS A 52 4.18 3.62 3.16
C CYS A 52 5.11 2.46 3.50
N SER A 53 6.00 2.03 2.58
CA SER A 53 6.81 0.82 2.77
C SER A 53 8.30 1.01 2.54
N THR A 54 8.78 2.21 2.22
CA THR A 54 10.20 2.48 1.98
C THR A 54 10.67 3.73 2.69
N ASP A 55 11.97 3.85 2.95
CA ASP A 55 12.59 5.09 3.44
C ASP A 55 13.05 6.00 2.29
N ARG A 56 13.38 7.26 2.63
CA ARG A 56 13.80 8.25 1.64
C ARG A 56 15.07 7.84 0.90
N LYS A 57 16.03 7.23 1.59
CA LYS A 57 17.29 6.79 0.96
C LYS A 57 16.99 5.76 -0.13
N PHE A 58 16.16 4.77 0.16
CA PHE A 58 15.77 3.74 -0.78
C PHE A 58 15.05 4.34 -2.00
N ARG A 59 14.11 5.27 -1.80
CA ARG A 59 13.43 5.96 -2.93
C ARG A 59 14.41 6.76 -3.77
N LYS A 60 15.30 7.53 -3.15
CA LYS A 60 16.32 8.29 -3.88
C LYS A 60 17.16 7.41 -4.79
N ASP A 61 17.51 6.21 -4.32
CA ASP A 61 18.36 5.27 -5.06
C ASP A 61 17.57 4.46 -6.12
N ASN A 62 16.26 4.24 -5.96
CA ASN A 62 15.51 3.22 -6.72
C ASN A 62 14.18 3.66 -7.36
N LEU A 63 13.61 4.83 -7.02
CA LEU A 63 12.23 5.18 -7.37
C LEU A 63 11.96 5.14 -8.89
N ILE A 64 12.90 5.63 -9.71
CA ILE A 64 12.78 5.61 -11.17
C ILE A 64 12.72 4.17 -11.70
N ASN A 65 13.59 3.29 -11.18
CA ASN A 65 13.64 1.88 -11.59
C ASN A 65 12.38 1.14 -11.13
N LEU A 66 11.87 1.44 -9.92
CA LEU A 66 10.64 0.85 -9.41
C LEU A 66 9.41 1.33 -10.16
N LYS A 67 9.39 2.60 -10.58
CA LYS A 67 8.33 3.16 -11.43
C LYS A 67 8.26 2.41 -12.76
N GLU A 68 9.42 2.15 -13.38
CA GLU A 68 9.52 1.35 -14.60
C GLU A 68 9.07 -0.09 -14.38
N LEU A 69 9.61 -0.73 -13.34
CA LEU A 69 9.29 -2.11 -13.00
C LEU A 69 7.79 -2.30 -12.80
N TYR A 70 7.15 -1.38 -12.06
CA TYR A 70 5.72 -1.43 -11.79
C TYR A 70 4.88 -1.34 -13.08
N TYR A 71 5.23 -0.43 -13.99
CA TYR A 71 4.54 -0.30 -15.27
C TYR A 71 4.69 -1.54 -16.16
N GLU A 72 5.87 -2.16 -16.19
CA GLU A 72 6.10 -3.40 -16.94
C GLU A 72 5.43 -4.62 -16.28
N THR A 73 5.31 -4.64 -14.95
CA THR A 73 4.47 -5.62 -14.24
C THR A 73 3.00 -5.43 -14.60
N LEU A 74 2.49 -4.20 -14.62
CA LEU A 74 1.12 -3.89 -15.05
C LEU A 74 0.89 -4.34 -16.50
N ARG A 75 1.82 -4.06 -17.42
CA ARG A 75 1.78 -4.55 -18.81
C ARG A 75 1.65 -6.06 -18.86
N THR A 76 2.47 -6.76 -18.07
CA THR A 76 2.48 -8.23 -18.03
C THR A 76 1.17 -8.76 -17.44
N PHE A 77 0.66 -8.13 -16.40
CA PHE A 77 -0.60 -8.50 -15.76
C PHE A 77 -1.80 -8.35 -16.72
N LEU A 78 -1.89 -7.24 -17.44
CA LEU A 78 -2.97 -6.99 -18.40
C LEU A 78 -3.00 -7.98 -19.57
N LYS A 79 -1.85 -8.55 -19.95
CA LYS A 79 -1.78 -9.60 -20.98
C LYS A 79 -2.53 -10.88 -20.59
N TYR A 80 -2.62 -11.23 -19.30
CA TYR A 80 -3.42 -12.39 -18.87
C TYR A 80 -4.90 -12.23 -19.21
N PHE A 81 -5.38 -10.99 -19.32
CA PHE A 81 -6.74 -10.63 -19.72
C PHE A 81 -6.85 -10.27 -21.20
N GLN A 82 -5.81 -10.50 -22.00
CA GLN A 82 -5.75 -10.16 -23.43
C GLN A 82 -5.90 -8.65 -23.71
N LEU A 83 -5.48 -7.81 -22.77
CA LEU A 83 -5.49 -6.36 -22.90
C LEU A 83 -4.09 -5.84 -23.27
N ASP A 84 -4.02 -4.86 -24.17
CA ASP A 84 -2.79 -4.13 -24.49
C ASP A 84 -2.71 -2.86 -23.64
N VAL A 85 -1.70 -2.79 -22.76
CA VAL A 85 -1.44 -1.62 -21.91
C VAL A 85 -1.30 -0.34 -22.72
N ASN A 86 -0.72 -0.38 -23.92
CA ASN A 86 -0.49 0.82 -24.71
C ASN A 86 -1.81 1.41 -25.26
N VAL A 87 -2.90 0.65 -25.20
CA VAL A 87 -4.25 1.08 -25.59
C VAL A 87 -5.05 1.53 -24.37
N VAL A 88 -5.05 0.73 -23.30
CA VAL A 88 -5.91 0.99 -22.14
C VAL A 88 -5.29 1.97 -21.15
N TYR A 89 -3.97 2.02 -21.06
CA TYR A 89 -3.25 2.90 -20.15
C TYR A 89 -1.81 3.18 -20.62
N PRO A 90 -1.66 4.07 -21.63
CA PRO A 90 -0.36 4.35 -22.26
C PRO A 90 0.70 4.86 -21.27
N ARG A 91 1.98 4.66 -21.63
CA ARG A 91 3.11 5.05 -20.79
C ARG A 91 3.14 6.55 -20.52
N GLU A 92 2.83 7.35 -21.52
CA GLU A 92 2.78 8.81 -21.41
C GLU A 92 1.75 9.27 -20.36
N ASP A 93 0.59 8.59 -20.29
CA ASP A 93 -0.41 8.87 -19.26
C ASP A 93 0.06 8.43 -17.87
N TYR A 94 0.74 7.28 -17.77
CA TYR A 94 1.30 6.83 -16.49
C TYR A 94 2.33 7.82 -15.93
N ASP A 95 3.29 8.25 -16.77
CA ASP A 95 4.30 9.22 -16.35
C ASP A 95 3.69 10.58 -16.02
N ARG A 96 2.76 11.07 -16.85
CA ARG A 96 2.07 12.33 -16.60
C ARG A 96 1.27 12.30 -15.29
N VAL A 97 0.50 11.24 -15.05
CA VAL A 97 -0.29 11.12 -13.81
C VAL A 97 0.62 10.94 -12.60
N PHE A 98 1.75 10.24 -12.73
CA PHE A 98 2.74 10.13 -11.66
C PHE A 98 3.25 11.50 -11.23
N ASP A 99 3.65 12.35 -12.19
CA ASP A 99 4.15 13.69 -11.89
C ASP A 99 3.03 14.60 -11.35
N GLU A 100 1.83 14.54 -11.92
CA GLU A 100 0.65 15.33 -11.48
C GLU A 100 0.12 14.94 -10.10
N LYS A 101 0.38 13.69 -9.64
CA LYS A 101 -0.18 13.13 -8.41
C LYS A 101 0.87 12.76 -7.37
N LEU A 102 2.10 13.22 -7.52
CA LEU A 102 3.15 12.94 -6.56
C LEU A 102 2.77 13.44 -5.15
N ASP A 103 2.04 14.54 -5.04
CA ASP A 103 1.45 15.11 -3.81
C ASP A 103 0.59 14.10 -3.00
N PHE A 104 -0.03 13.13 -3.67
CA PHE A 104 -0.72 12.02 -3.01
C PHE A 104 0.22 11.21 -2.11
N GLY A 105 1.48 11.04 -2.50
CA GLY A 105 2.50 10.34 -1.71
C GLY A 105 2.73 10.98 -0.34
N LEU A 106 2.76 12.31 -0.27
CA LEU A 106 2.86 13.05 0.98
C LEU A 106 1.58 12.88 1.81
N MET A 107 0.42 13.04 1.18
CA MET A 107 -0.87 12.95 1.84
C MET A 107 -1.09 11.56 2.46
N ILE A 108 -0.78 10.48 1.73
CA ILE A 108 -0.94 9.12 2.21
C ILE A 108 0.07 8.78 3.32
N ALA A 109 1.31 9.28 3.22
CA ALA A 109 2.31 9.13 4.27
C ALA A 109 1.83 9.76 5.59
N ILE A 110 1.34 11.00 5.55
CA ILE A 110 0.78 11.69 6.72
C ILE A 110 -0.40 10.92 7.30
N TYR A 111 -1.27 10.37 6.45
CA TYR A 111 -2.48 9.67 6.88
C TYR A 111 -2.19 8.28 7.47
N LEU A 112 -1.31 7.47 6.85
CA LEU A 112 -1.15 6.05 7.18
C LEU A 112 0.06 5.71 8.04
N LEU A 113 1.18 6.44 7.93
CA LEU A 113 2.36 6.16 8.75
C LEU A 113 2.10 6.21 10.25
N PRO A 114 1.19 7.04 10.80
CA PRO A 114 0.86 6.97 12.22
C PRO A 114 0.32 5.60 12.62
N PHE A 115 -0.48 4.96 11.78
CA PHE A 115 -1.04 3.63 12.04
C PHE A 115 0.03 2.55 11.86
N LEU A 116 0.78 2.60 10.75
CA LEU A 116 1.81 1.63 10.40
C LEU A 116 2.99 1.61 11.38
N LEU A 117 3.37 2.77 11.93
CA LEU A 117 4.53 2.92 12.79
C LEU A 117 4.17 3.05 14.28
N SER A 118 2.89 3.08 14.65
CA SER A 118 2.50 3.12 16.06
C SER A 118 3.02 1.89 16.82
N SER A 119 3.72 2.11 17.93
CA SER A 119 4.36 1.03 18.71
C SER A 119 3.39 0.22 19.58
N GLY A 120 2.08 0.28 19.33
CA GLY A 120 1.06 -0.32 20.18
C GLY A 120 0.37 -1.51 19.52
N LYS A 121 0.37 -2.67 20.19
CA LYS A 121 -0.42 -3.88 19.87
C LYS A 121 -1.95 -3.68 19.89
N GLN A 122 -2.42 -2.44 19.92
CA GLN A 122 -3.83 -2.09 19.81
C GLN A 122 -3.91 -1.19 18.60
N VAL A 123 -4.23 -1.79 17.44
CA VAL A 123 -4.83 -1.02 16.35
C VAL A 123 -6.01 -0.31 17.01
N PRO A 124 -6.03 1.03 17.06
CA PRO A 124 -7.16 1.74 17.64
C PRO A 124 -8.39 1.24 16.92
N ASP A 125 -9.39 0.76 17.67
CA ASP A 125 -10.65 0.36 17.08
C ASP A 125 -11.16 1.55 16.27
N ALA A 126 -11.13 1.43 14.94
CA ALA A 126 -11.41 2.53 14.01
C ALA A 126 -12.86 3.04 14.13
N MET A 127 -13.68 2.35 14.93
CA MET A 127 -15.03 2.72 15.32
C MET A 127 -15.07 3.70 16.52
N GLN A 128 -13.95 3.95 17.20
CA GLN A 128 -13.87 4.94 18.26
C GLN A 128 -13.74 6.35 17.69
N LYS A 129 -14.47 7.30 18.29
CA LYS A 129 -14.48 8.73 17.88
C LYS A 129 -13.12 9.42 18.03
N GLU A 130 -12.23 8.89 18.85
CA GLU A 130 -10.90 9.46 19.11
C GLU A 130 -9.85 8.36 18.99
N VAL A 131 -8.96 8.53 18.01
CA VAL A 131 -7.83 7.62 17.77
C VAL A 131 -6.62 8.17 18.52
N HIS A 132 -6.29 7.58 19.67
CA HIS A 132 -5.07 7.91 20.40
C HIS A 132 -3.87 7.16 19.82
N LEU A 133 -3.16 7.81 18.90
CA LEU A 133 -1.93 7.29 18.32
C LEU A 133 -0.73 7.68 19.17
N SER A 134 0.05 6.69 19.63
CA SER A 134 1.34 6.93 20.27
C SER A 134 2.40 7.21 19.20
N LEU A 135 2.57 8.49 18.87
CA LEU A 135 3.59 8.93 17.92
C LEU A 135 4.98 8.73 18.53
N ASN A 136 5.72 7.75 18.02
CA ASN A 136 7.11 7.50 18.41
C ASN A 136 8.09 8.37 17.59
N ASN A 137 9.37 8.30 17.94
CA ASN A 137 10.40 9.03 17.19
C ASN A 137 10.52 8.53 15.75
N THR A 138 10.34 7.23 15.52
CA THR A 138 10.39 6.63 14.17
C THR A 138 9.38 7.24 13.21
N PHE A 139 8.15 7.48 13.66
CA PHE A 139 7.13 8.18 12.87
C PHE A 139 7.56 9.62 12.54
N LYS A 140 8.08 10.35 13.53
CA LYS A 140 8.51 11.74 13.34
C LYS A 140 9.65 11.82 12.33
N ASP A 141 10.64 10.94 12.47
CA ASP A 141 11.80 10.87 11.58
C ASP A 141 11.34 10.57 10.15
N HIS A 142 10.44 9.59 9.98
CA HIS A 142 9.94 9.21 8.66
C HIS A 142 9.11 10.31 7.98
N ILE A 143 8.22 10.98 8.72
CA ILE A 143 7.46 12.11 8.18
C ILE A 143 8.37 13.27 7.84
N GLN A 144 9.37 13.56 8.68
CA GLN A 144 10.35 14.60 8.38
C GLN A 144 11.11 14.29 7.09
N GLU A 145 11.56 13.04 6.90
CA GLU A 145 12.20 12.63 5.65
C GLU A 145 11.30 12.84 4.43
N VAL A 146 10.02 12.47 4.51
CA VAL A 146 9.06 12.68 3.42
C VAL A 146 8.86 14.18 3.17
N ILE A 147 8.69 15.00 4.20
CA ILE A 147 8.52 16.45 4.02
C ILE A 147 9.75 17.06 3.33
N GLU A 148 10.95 16.73 3.77
CA GLU A 148 12.19 17.22 3.16
C GLU A 148 12.32 16.80 1.69
N GLU A 149 11.93 15.57 1.35
CA GLU A 149 11.88 15.08 -0.04
C GLU A 149 10.92 15.91 -0.90
N PHE A 150 9.72 16.23 -0.40
CA PHE A 150 8.73 17.01 -1.14
C PHE A 150 9.09 18.50 -1.28
N VAL A 151 9.81 19.06 -0.30
CA VAL A 151 10.42 20.40 -0.41
C VAL A 151 11.50 20.40 -1.50
N GLU A 152 12.33 19.36 -1.59
CA GLU A 152 13.34 19.22 -2.65
C GLU A 152 12.71 19.12 -4.05
N TYR A 153 11.52 18.51 -4.15
CA TYR A 153 10.75 18.46 -5.39
C TYR A 153 10.06 19.79 -5.74
N GLY A 154 10.03 20.76 -4.82
CA GLY A 154 9.37 22.05 -5.02
C GLY A 154 7.84 21.95 -5.02
N LEU A 155 7.28 20.92 -4.38
CA LEU A 155 5.83 20.68 -4.32
C LEU A 155 5.16 21.35 -3.11
N ILE A 156 5.93 21.65 -2.06
CA ILE A 156 5.48 22.33 -0.83
C ILE A 156 6.51 23.36 -0.36
#